data_AF-A0A1I5BCT1-F1
#
_entry.id   AF-A0A1I5BCT1-F1
#
_cell.length_a   1.000
_cell.length_b   1.000
_cell.length_c   1.000
_cell.angle_alpha   90.00
_cell.angle_beta   90.00
_cell.angle_gamma   90.00
#
_symmetry.space_group_name_H-M   'P 1'
#
loop_
_entity.id
_entity.type
_entity.pdbx_description
1 polymer ?
#
loop_
_entity_poly.entity_id
_entity_poly.type
_entity_poly.pdbx_seq_one_letter_code
_entity_poly.pdbx_strand_id
1 'polypeptide(L)' 'MSVAEPPHRNLENPASSLLRTLVLSDLVDSTGLVERLGDREAAELIRKHDRLARTLADRHG' A
#
# COMPACT_ATOMS: atom_id res chain seq x y z
N MET A 1 -42.04 -16.60 -34.33
CA MET A 1 -41.80 -15.80 -33.12
C MET A 1 -40.33 -15.97 -32.76
N SER A 2 -39.47 -15.06 -33.23
CA SER A 2 -38.01 -15.15 -33.07
C SER A 2 -37.64 -14.47 -31.76
N VAL A 3 -37.22 -15.25 -30.77
CA VAL A 3 -36.65 -14.70 -29.53
C VAL A 3 -35.24 -14.25 -29.87
N ALA A 4 -35.00 -12.94 -29.81
CA ALA A 4 -33.65 -12.40 -29.95
C ALA A 4 -32.80 -12.84 -28.75
N GLU A 5 -31.65 -13.46 -29.00
CA GLU A 5 -30.66 -13.73 -27.96
C GLU A 5 -30.15 -12.41 -27.38
N PRO A 6 -30.02 -12.29 -26.05
CA PRO A 6 -29.44 -11.11 -25.44
C PRO A 6 -27.96 -10.99 -25.86
N PRO A 7 -27.43 -9.77 -26.05
CA PRO A 7 -26.03 -9.61 -26.41
C PRO A 7 -25.16 -10.21 -25.29
N HIS A 8 -24.37 -11.22 -25.63
CA HIS A 8 -23.30 -11.72 -24.78
C HIS A 8 -22.34 -10.57 -24.55
N ARG A 9 -22.38 -9.98 -23.35
CA ARG A 9 -21.43 -8.96 -22.92
C ARG A 9 -20.05 -9.62 -22.96
N ASN A 10 -19.27 -9.30 -23.98
CA ASN A 10 -17.93 -9.80 -24.12
C ASN A 10 -17.08 -9.18 -23.00
N LEU A 11 -16.96 -9.90 -21.87
CA LEU A 11 -16.01 -9.60 -20.81
C LEU A 11 -14.63 -10.10 -21.25
N GLU A 12 -14.13 -9.57 -22.36
CA GLU A 12 -12.71 -9.59 -22.66
C GLU A 12 -12.02 -8.70 -21.65
N ASN A 13 -11.78 -9.22 -20.45
CA ASN A 13 -10.64 -8.80 -19.69
C ASN A 13 -9.57 -9.86 -19.96
N PRO A 14 -8.72 -9.70 -21.00
CA PRO A 14 -7.55 -10.55 -21.09
C PRO A 14 -6.83 -10.41 -19.76
N ALA A 15 -6.58 -11.52 -19.07
CA ALA A 15 -5.83 -11.54 -17.82
C ALA A 15 -4.42 -10.99 -18.11
N SER A 16 -4.30 -9.67 -18.14
CA SER A 16 -3.06 -8.97 -18.43
C SER A 16 -2.23 -9.03 -17.17
N SER A 17 -1.00 -9.54 -17.31
CA SER A 17 -0.06 -9.53 -16.21
C SER A 17 0.32 -8.08 -15.91
N LEU A 18 0.06 -7.64 -14.68
CA LEU A 18 0.43 -6.30 -14.23
C LEU A 18 1.77 -6.37 -13.49
N LEU A 19 2.77 -5.66 -13.99
CA LEU A 19 4.03 -5.45 -13.29
C LEU A 19 3.91 -4.22 -12.37
N ARG A 20 4.25 -4.38 -11.09
CA ARG A 20 4.24 -3.30 -10.08
C ARG A 20 5.53 -3.34 -9.27
N THR A 21 5.97 -2.16 -8.83
CA THR A 21 7.12 -1.99 -7.94
C THR A 21 6.61 -1.79 -6.52
N LEU A 22 7.17 -2.53 -5.55
CA LEU A 22 6.91 -2.35 -4.13
C LEU A 22 8.13 -1.72 -3.45
N VAL A 23 7.89 -0.66 -2.68
CA VAL A 23 8.92 -0.02 -1.85
C VAL A 23 8.63 -0.33 -0.38
N LEU A 24 9.66 -0.73 0.37
CA LEU A 24 9.59 -1.07 1.78
C LEU A 24 10.66 -0.28 2.54
N SER A 25 10.30 0.29 3.69
CA SER A 25 11.20 1.02 4.58
C SER A 25 10.91 0.68 6.02
N ASP A 26 11.95 0.67 6.86
CA ASP A 26 11.85 0.35 8.28
C ASP A 26 12.76 1.25 9.13
N LEU A 27 12.50 1.30 10.44
CA LEU A 27 13.34 1.91 11.45
C LEU A 27 14.30 0.87 12.04
N VAL A 28 15.60 1.06 11.80
CA VAL A 28 16.65 0.22 12.38
C VAL A 28 16.61 0.30 13.91
N ASP A 29 16.76 -0.85 14.58
CA ASP A 29 16.74 -0.97 16.05
C ASP A 29 15.46 -0.39 16.69
N SER A 30 14.29 -0.58 16.05
CA SER A 30 13.01 -0.10 16.58
C SER A 30 12.68 -0.71 17.96
N THR A 31 13.09 -1.94 18.23
CA THR A 31 12.93 -2.57 19.55
C THR A 31 13.72 -1.84 20.62
N GLY A 32 15.03 -1.65 20.44
CA GLY A 32 15.86 -0.90 21.40
C GLY A 32 15.45 0.56 21.51
N LEU A 33 14.94 1.15 20.42
CA LEU A 33 14.35 2.49 20.43
C LEU A 33 13.13 2.58 21.36
N VAL A 34 12.21 1.61 21.29
CA VAL A 34 11.02 1.56 22.17
C VAL A 34 11.45 1.38 23.62
N GLU A 35 12.40 0.48 23.90
CA GLU A 35 12.91 0.25 25.26
C GLU A 35 13.52 1.51 25.89
N ARG A 36 14.24 2.31 25.09
CA ARG A 36 14.87 3.55 25.58
C ARG A 36 13.91 4.72 25.72
N LEU A 37 12.94 4.86 24.80
CA LEU A 37 12.03 6.01 24.76
C LEU A 37 10.76 5.78 25.58
N GLY A 38 10.36 4.53 25.78
CA GLY A 38 9.05 4.16 26.30
C GLY A 38 7.96 4.24 25.23
N ASP A 39 6.82 3.62 25.53
CA ASP A 39 5.76 3.35 24.56
C ASP A 39 5.18 4.62 23.91
N ARG A 40 4.94 5.68 24.68
CA ARG A 40 4.26 6.88 24.19
C ARG A 40 5.14 7.64 23.20
N GLU A 41 6.36 7.95 23.60
CA GLU A 41 7.35 8.66 22.80
C GLU A 41 7.72 7.88 21.54
N ALA A 42 7.92 6.56 21.67
CA ALA A 42 8.17 5.70 20.53
C ALA A 42 6.99 5.68 19.56
N ALA A 43 5.75 5.62 20.06
CA ALA A 43 4.57 5.67 19.21
C ALA A 43 4.43 7.02 18.47
N GLU A 44 4.78 8.14 19.10
CA GLU A 44 4.81 9.44 18.43
C GLU A 44 5.85 9.48 17.30
N LEU A 45 7.05 8.96 17.55
CA LEU A 45 8.13 8.88 16.58
C LEU A 45 7.78 7.97 15.39
N ILE A 46 7.24 6.78 15.67
CA ILE A 46 6.80 5.82 14.63
C ILE A 46 5.70 6.43 13.77
N ARG A 47 4.72 7.13 14.37
CA ARG A 47 3.68 7.85 13.60
C ARG A 47 4.27 8.94 12.72
N LYS A 48 5.30 9.65 13.17
CA LYS A 48 6.01 10.65 12.35
C LYS A 48 6.73 9.99 11.17
N HIS A 49 7.38 8.84 11.39
CA HIS A 49 8.02 8.06 10.34
C HIS A 49 7.01 7.60 9.27
N ASP A 50 5.90 6.98 9.68
CA ASP A 50 4.84 6.52 8.75
C ASP A 50 4.27 7.69 7.93
N ARG A 51 3.97 8.83 8.57
CA ARG A 51 3.50 10.03 7.85
C ARG A 51 4.49 10.54 6.82
N LEU A 52 5.79 10.56 7.15
CA LEU A 52 6.83 10.98 6.22
C LEU A 52 6.92 10.01 5.03
N ALA A 53 6.94 8.70 5.30
CA ALA A 53 6.99 7.68 4.26
C ALA A 53 5.79 7.79 3.30
N ARG A 54 4.57 7.95 3.82
CA ARG A 54 3.35 8.17 3.02
C ARG A 54 3.42 9.45 2.20
N THR A 55 3.85 10.55 2.81
CA THR A 55 3.97 11.84 2.10
C THR A 55 4.95 11.74 0.93
N LEU A 56 6.06 11.02 1.10
CA LEU A 56 7.03 10.79 0.03
C LEU A 56 6.47 9.84 -1.04
N ALA A 57 5.77 8.77 -0.64
CA ALA A 57 5.10 7.86 -1.56
C ALA A 57 4.03 8.58 -2.40
N ASP A 58 3.19 9.39 -1.78
CA ASP A 58 2.16 10.18 -2.48
C ASP A 58 2.77 11.20 -3.45
N ARG A 59 3.96 11.73 -3.13
CA ARG A 59 4.67 12.71 -3.97
C ARG A 59 5.43 12.09 -5.14
N HIS A 60 5.93 10.87 -4.98
CA HIS A 60 6.91 10.27 -5.91
C HIS A 60 6.49 8.93 -6.51
N GLY A 61 5.38 8.34 -6.05
CA GLY A 61 4.82 7.07 -6.53
C GLY A 61 3.86 7.19 -7.69
#